data_AF-A0A1A2YDJ1-F1
#
_entry.id   AF-A0A1A2YDJ1-F1
#
_cell.length_a   1.000
_cell.length_b   1.000
_cell.length_c   1.000
_cell.angle_alpha   90.00
_cell.angle_beta   90.00
_cell.angle_gamma   90.00
#
_symmetry.space_group_name_H-M   'P 1'
#
loop_
_entity.id
_entity.type
_entity.pdbx_description
1 polymer ?
#
loop_
_entity_poly.entity_id
_entity_poly.type
_entity_poly.pdbx_seq_one_letter_code
_entity_poly.pdbx_strand_id
1 'polypeptide(L)'
;MAGRPFPLHDVQCRKMGGAVLVTARTQSDESVIVDAAGGKVETLDFTADGIAYLWEPTSTGGAPVPTLTQDGDKYTVAGRIKQLHDYTKLSDFTFRATCPH
;
A
#
# COMPACT_ATOMS: atom_id res chain seq x y z
N MET A 1 -6.45 -8.80 -11.04
CA MET A 1 -6.54 -7.34 -11.25
C MET A 1 -5.16 -6.78 -11.57
N ALA A 2 -4.50 -7.28 -12.63
CA ALA A 2 -3.17 -6.77 -12.99
C ALA A 2 -3.34 -5.50 -13.84
N GLY A 3 -2.85 -4.36 -13.34
CA GLY A 3 -2.50 -3.21 -14.19
C GLY A 3 -3.26 -1.90 -13.97
N ARG A 4 -4.37 -1.86 -13.22
CA ARG A 4 -5.04 -0.58 -12.88
C ARG A 4 -4.77 -0.22 -11.42
N PRO A 5 -4.27 1.00 -11.14
CA PRO A 5 -4.12 1.47 -9.78
C PRO A 5 -5.46 1.42 -9.04
N PHE A 6 -5.45 0.96 -7.80
CA PHE A 6 -6.58 1.12 -6.90
C PHE A 6 -6.85 2.62 -6.73
N PRO A 7 -8.07 3.09 -7.03
CA PRO A 7 -8.42 4.50 -6.89
C PRO A 7 -8.47 4.89 -5.41
N LEU A 8 -7.69 5.91 -5.04
CA LEU A 8 -7.58 6.44 -3.69
C LEU A 8 -8.11 7.88 -3.61
N HIS A 9 -8.65 8.27 -2.46
CA HIS A 9 -8.97 9.66 -2.12
C HIS A 9 -8.52 9.98 -0.69
N ASP A 10 -8.70 11.24 -0.26
CA ASP A 10 -8.29 11.76 1.05
C ASP A 10 -6.83 11.43 1.41
N VAL A 11 -5.95 11.49 0.41
CA VAL A 11 -4.53 11.17 0.58
C VAL A 11 -3.88 12.20 1.50
N GLN A 12 -3.30 11.70 2.59
CA GLN A 12 -2.49 12.47 3.52
C GLN A 12 -1.12 11.82 3.64
N CYS A 13 -0.08 12.65 3.68
CA CYS A 13 1.28 12.16 3.77
C CYS A 13 2.02 12.88 4.88
N ARG A 14 2.72 12.10 5.71
CA ARG A 14 3.59 12.62 6.76
C ARG A 14 5.03 12.20 6.48
N LYS A 15 5.88 13.15 6.13
CA LYS A 15 7.32 12.94 5.92
C LYS A 15 8.05 13.06 7.28
N MET A 16 8.91 12.09 7.60
CA MET A 16 9.61 11.99 8.89
C MET A 16 11.06 11.50 8.67
N GLY A 17 11.97 12.40 8.33
CA GLY A 17 13.42 12.10 8.32
C GLY A 17 13.82 10.84 7.53
N GLY A 18 13.39 10.73 6.27
CA GLY A 18 13.67 9.57 5.42
C GLY A 18 12.59 8.47 5.44
N ALA A 19 11.58 8.62 6.31
CA ALA A 19 10.34 7.85 6.27
C ALA A 19 9.16 8.68 5.73
N VAL A 20 8.16 7.99 5.18
CA VAL A 20 6.88 8.54 4.74
C VAL A 20 5.76 7.62 5.17
N LEU A 21 4.81 8.18 5.92
CA LEU A 21 3.52 7.54 6.19
C LEU A 21 2.49 8.13 5.23
N VAL A 22 1.90 7.29 4.40
CA VAL A 22 0.78 7.64 3.52
C VAL A 22 -0.48 7.01 4.09
N THR A 23 -1.45 7.85 4.44
CA THR A 23 -2.81 7.41 4.74
C THR A 23 -3.73 7.86 3.62
N ALA A 24 -4.66 7.01 3.24
CA ALA A 24 -5.64 7.32 2.20
C ALA A 24 -6.91 6.51 2.46
N ARG A 25 -7.91 6.73 1.59
CA ARG A 25 -9.12 5.93 1.57
C ARG A 25 -9.37 5.34 0.19
N THR A 26 -9.94 4.14 0.16
CA THR A 26 -10.50 3.53 -1.05
C THR A 26 -11.77 4.25 -1.48
N GLN A 27 -12.30 3.97 -2.68
CA GLN A 27 -13.58 4.55 -3.14
C GLN A 27 -14.78 4.18 -2.26
N SER A 28 -14.68 3.12 -1.45
CA SER A 28 -15.72 2.70 -0.52
C SER A 28 -15.45 3.20 0.92
N ASP A 29 -14.60 4.23 1.06
CA ASP A 29 -14.26 4.93 2.32
C ASP A 29 -13.50 4.06 3.34
N GLU A 30 -12.85 2.99 2.89
CA GLU A 30 -12.03 2.13 3.76
C GLU A 30 -10.59 2.61 3.85
N SER A 31 -9.92 2.37 4.98
CA SER A 31 -8.58 2.88 5.23
C SER A 31 -7.50 2.16 4.44
N VAL A 32 -6.54 2.93 3.94
CA VAL A 32 -5.27 2.48 3.38
C VAL A 32 -4.14 3.13 4.18
N ILE A 33 -3.20 2.33 4.66
CA ILE A 33 -2.02 2.79 5.40
C ILE A 33 -0.78 2.19 4.74
N VAL A 34 0.13 3.06 4.30
CA VAL A 34 1.46 2.68 3.80
C VAL A 34 2.51 3.37 4.66
N ASP A 35 3.32 2.60 5.36
CA ASP A 35 4.54 3.10 5.99
C ASP A 35 5.76 2.67 5.18
N ALA A 36 6.62 3.62 4.86
CA ALA A 36 7.82 3.38 4.11
C ALA A 36 9.01 4.15 4.69
N ALA A 37 10.15 3.47 4.84
CA ALA A 37 11.39 4.04 5.32
C ALA A 37 12.57 3.60 4.45
N GLY A 38 13.54 4.49 4.24
CA GLY A 38 14.75 4.14 3.47
C GLY A 38 14.46 3.65 2.05
N GLY A 39 13.36 4.09 1.43
CA GLY A 39 12.93 3.69 0.10
C GLY A 39 12.24 2.33 0.01
N LYS A 40 11.83 1.73 1.13
CA LYS A 40 11.15 0.44 1.19
C LYS A 40 9.83 0.55 1.96
N VAL A 41 8.87 -0.31 1.62
CA VAL A 41 7.64 -0.47 2.41
C VAL A 41 7.95 -1.30 3.65
N GLU A 42 7.66 -0.74 4.81
CA GLU A 42 7.79 -1.41 6.11
C GLU A 42 6.45 -2.00 6.56
N THR A 43 5.35 -1.33 6.25
CA THR A 43 4.00 -1.81 6.55
C THR A 43 3.02 -1.37 5.47
N LEU A 44 2.11 -2.26 5.10
CA LEU A 44 0.99 -1.97 4.22
C LEU A 44 -0.25 -2.73 4.68
N ASP A 45 -1.29 -2.00 5.02
CA ASP A 45 -2.59 -2.53 5.45
C ASP A 45 -3.69 -1.75 4.74
N PHE A 46 -4.64 -2.45 4.15
CA PHE A 46 -5.85 -1.82 3.64
C PHE A 46 -7.03 -2.78 3.58
N THR A 47 -8.23 -2.22 3.57
CA THR A 47 -9.44 -2.93 3.17
C THR A 47 -9.93 -2.36 1.84
N ALA A 48 -10.36 -3.22 0.93
CA ALA A 48 -11.03 -2.81 -0.31
C ALA A 48 -12.15 -3.81 -0.63
N ASP A 49 -13.33 -3.28 -0.95
CA ASP A 49 -14.52 -4.08 -1.28
C ASP A 49 -14.85 -5.11 -0.18
N GLY A 50 -14.68 -4.72 1.09
CA GLY A 50 -14.88 -5.57 2.26
C GLY A 50 -13.83 -6.67 2.47
N ILE A 51 -12.75 -6.71 1.67
CA ILE A 51 -11.64 -7.65 1.85
C ILE A 51 -10.47 -6.93 2.50
N ALA A 52 -10.04 -7.43 3.66
CA ALA A 52 -8.85 -6.94 4.34
C ALA A 52 -7.57 -7.58 3.79
N TYR A 53 -6.56 -6.73 3.57
CA TYR A 53 -5.26 -7.10 3.03
C TYR A 53 -4.17 -6.59 3.96
N LEU A 54 -3.23 -7.46 4.29
CA LEU A 54 -2.05 -7.12 5.06
C LEU A 54 -0.82 -7.60 4.32
N TRP A 55 0.18 -6.74 4.21
CA TRP A 55 1.49 -7.16 3.76
C TRP A 55 2.30 -7.64 4.94
N GLU A 56 2.79 -8.87 4.82
CA GLU A 56 3.77 -9.47 5.71
C GLU A 56 4.93 -9.98 4.85
N PRO A 57 6.18 -10.02 5.35
CA PRO A 57 7.31 -10.51 4.59
C PRO A 57 7.22 -12.02 4.31
N THR A 58 7.95 -12.50 3.30
CA THR A 58 7.98 -13.94 2.96
C THR A 58 8.49 -14.83 4.09
N SER A 59 9.30 -14.28 5.01
CA SER A 59 9.81 -15.00 6.19
C SER A 59 8.70 -15.43 7.16
N THR A 60 7.53 -14.77 7.14
CA THR A 60 6.34 -15.13 7.92
C THR A 60 5.26 -15.79 7.05
N GLY A 61 5.59 -16.18 5.82
CA GLY A 61 4.63 -16.77 4.87
C GLY A 61 3.72 -15.72 4.21
N GLY A 62 4.17 -14.48 4.13
CA GLY A 62 3.51 -13.40 3.39
C GLY A 62 3.95 -13.31 1.93
N ALA A 63 4.28 -12.10 1.48
CA ALA A 63 4.60 -11.80 0.07
C ALA A 63 5.96 -11.09 -0.05
N PRO A 64 6.57 -11.06 -1.25
CA PRO A 64 7.76 -10.24 -1.50
C PRO A 64 7.51 -8.77 -1.14
N VAL A 65 8.56 -8.07 -0.72
CA VAL A 65 8.49 -6.64 -0.37
C VAL A 65 7.92 -5.83 -1.55
N PRO A 66 6.89 -5.00 -1.36
CA PRO A 66 6.35 -4.17 -2.41
C PRO A 66 7.40 -3.19 -2.92
N THR A 67 7.35 -2.91 -4.21
CA THR A 67 8.19 -1.90 -4.82
C THR A 67 7.58 -0.52 -4.55
N LEU A 68 8.40 0.36 -3.99
CA LEU A 68 8.10 1.78 -3.83
C LEU A 68 8.88 2.58 -4.86
N THR A 69 8.18 3.44 -5.60
CA THR A 69 8.80 4.42 -6.50
C THR A 69 8.27 5.80 -6.19
N GLN A 70 9.13 6.80 -6.26
CA GLN A 70 8.80 8.20 -5.99
C GLN A 70 9.26 9.07 -7.17
N ASP A 71 8.35 9.91 -7.66
CA ASP A 71 8.60 10.94 -8.67
C ASP A 71 8.05 12.28 -8.15
N GLY A 72 8.94 13.12 -7.62
CA GLY A 72 8.55 14.32 -6.87
C GLY A 72 7.66 13.96 -5.68
N ASP A 73 6.41 14.42 -5.70
CA ASP A 73 5.40 14.11 -4.68
C ASP A 73 4.48 12.93 -5.03
N LYS A 74 4.71 12.28 -6.17
CA LYS A 74 3.95 11.11 -6.58
C LYS A 74 4.64 9.85 -6.07
N TYR A 75 3.90 9.06 -5.31
CA TYR A 75 4.32 7.76 -4.80
C TYR A 75 3.52 6.67 -5.52
N THR A 76 4.23 5.66 -6.00
CA THR A 76 3.61 4.42 -6.51
C THR A 76 4.12 3.24 -5.70
N VAL A 77 3.19 2.47 -5.13
CA VAL A 77 3.46 1.25 -4.39
C VAL A 77 2.81 0.10 -5.14
N ALA A 78 3.58 -0.91 -5.51
CA ALA A 78 3.05 -2.06 -6.24
C ALA A 78 3.68 -3.36 -5.77
N GLY A 79 2.92 -4.44 -5.84
CA GLY A 79 3.42 -5.76 -5.46
C GLY A 79 2.30 -6.76 -5.30
N ARG A 80 2.61 -7.81 -4.54
CA ARG A 80 1.64 -8.82 -4.12
C ARG A 80 1.34 -8.67 -2.64
N ILE A 81 0.09 -8.91 -2.26
CA ILE A 81 -0.37 -8.82 -0.88
C ILE A 81 -1.34 -9.95 -0.56
N LYS A 82 -1.36 -10.35 0.70
CA LYS A 82 -2.16 -11.47 1.19
C LYS A 82 -3.57 -11.00 1.56
N GLN A 83 -4.57 -11.82 1.26
CA GLN A 83 -5.93 -11.62 1.76
C GLN A 83 -6.06 -12.24 3.15
N LEU A 84 -6.54 -11.48 4.15
CA LEU A 84 -6.65 -11.99 5.51
C LEU A 84 -7.74 -13.07 5.68
N HIS A 85 -8.77 -13.06 4.85
CA HIS A 85 -9.85 -14.06 4.91
C HIS A 85 -9.53 -15.35 4.15
N ASP A 86 -8.47 -15.34 3.34
CA ASP A 86 -7.98 -16.52 2.62
C ASP A 86 -6.47 -16.41 2.48
N TYR A 87 -5.76 -16.88 3.50
CA TYR A 87 -4.31 -16.82 3.60
C TYR A 87 -3.56 -17.58 2.49
N THR A 88 -4.26 -18.33 1.63
CA THR A 88 -3.67 -18.98 0.45
C THR A 88 -3.68 -18.08 -0.78
N LYS A 89 -4.45 -16.98 -0.76
CA LYS A 89 -4.59 -16.06 -1.88
C LYS A 89 -3.66 -14.85 -1.76
N LEU A 90 -2.83 -14.69 -2.79
CA LEU A 90 -2.07 -13.48 -3.05
C LEU A 90 -2.71 -12.70 -4.19
N SER A 91 -2.90 -11.40 -3.99
CA SER A 91 -3.43 -10.48 -4.99
C SER A 91 -2.36 -9.48 -5.42
N ASP A 92 -2.28 -9.19 -6.71
CA ASP A 92 -1.51 -8.04 -7.18
C ASP A 92 -2.24 -6.75 -6.82
N PHE A 93 -1.49 -5.74 -6.42
CA PHE A 93 -2.02 -4.40 -6.17
C PHE A 93 -1.10 -3.32 -6.73
N THR A 94 -1.68 -2.14 -6.94
CA THR A 94 -0.93 -0.92 -7.23
C THR A 94 -1.66 0.26 -6.62
N PHE A 95 -0.99 1.03 -5.76
CA PHE A 95 -1.48 2.30 -5.24
C PHE A 95 -0.70 3.45 -5.86
N ARG A 96 -1.40 4.54 -6.12
CA ARG A 96 -0.80 5.82 -6.49
C ARG A 96 -1.32 6.90 -5.55
N ALA A 97 -0.39 7.58 -4.89
CA ALA A 97 -0.68 8.67 -4.00
C ALA A 97 0.07 9.90 -4.49
N THR A 98 -0.56 11.07 -4.46
CA THR A 98 0.13 12.35 -4.63
C THR A 98 0.10 13.02 -3.27
N CYS A 99 1.28 13.29 -2.71
CA CYS A 99 1.43 13.89 -1.40
C CYS A 99 1.58 15.41 -1.54
N PRO A 100 0.51 16.21 -1.39
CA PRO A 100 0.64 17.65 -1.45
C PRO A 100 1.64 18.15 -0.39
N HIS A 101 2.38 19.21 -0.74
CA HIS A 101 3.30 19.89 0.16
C HIS A 101 2.61 20.53 1.35
#